data_AF-A0ABD2RTY1-F1
#
_entry.id   AF-A0ABD2RTY1-F1
#
_cell.length_a   1.000
_cell.length_b   1.000
_cell.length_c   1.000
_cell.angle_alpha   90.00
_cell.angle_beta   90.00
_cell.angle_gamma   90.00
#
_symmetry.space_group_name_H-M   'P 1'
#
loop_
_entity.id
_entity.type
_entity.pdbx_description
1 polymer ?
#
loop_
_entity_poly.entity_id
_entity_poly.type
_entity_poly.pdbx_seq_one_letter_code
_entity_poly.pdbx_strand_id
1 'polypeptide(L)'
;MAMWDNTILQFHYLKAWALLIPTSLIKLKNTLNFYGLKEILLFCKTIQSYSEQLSKLDKTIRRMIMESLGVEKYMDEHMNSANYPLRLIKYKEPQSDETKTGLSAHTDKNIVTILYQNQVKGLEILTKDGQ
;
A
#
# COMPACT_ATOMS: atom_id res chain seq x y z
N MET A 1 -12.44 0.20 24.51
CA MET A 1 -11.65 -1.05 24.49
C MET A 1 -12.37 -2.00 23.53
N ALA A 2 -11.88 -2.16 22.29
CA ALA A 2 -12.50 -3.03 21.30
C ALA A 2 -11.47 -3.50 20.25
N MET A 3 -11.72 -4.71 19.74
CA MET A 3 -10.81 -5.68 19.16
C MET A 3 -9.95 -5.20 17.98
N TRP A 4 -8.64 -5.43 18.12
CA TRP A 4 -7.70 -5.52 17.03
C TRP A 4 -7.86 -6.89 16.35
N ASP A 5 -8.38 -6.93 15.13
CA ASP A 5 -8.13 -8.07 14.24
C ASP A 5 -8.19 -7.67 12.75
N ASN A 6 -7.65 -6.48 12.45
CA ASN A 6 -7.33 -6.07 11.08
C ASN A 6 -5.88 -6.49 10.81
N THR A 7 -5.67 -7.53 10.00
CA THR A 7 -4.33 -7.86 9.51
C THR A 7 -3.91 -6.79 8.50
N ILE A 8 -3.24 -5.75 8.98
CA ILE A 8 -2.60 -4.76 8.12
C ILE A 8 -1.24 -5.33 7.73
N LEU A 9 -1.14 -5.84 6.50
CA LEU A 9 0.17 -6.14 5.93
C LEU A 9 0.72 -4.84 5.34
N GLN A 10 1.60 -4.18 6.10
CA GLN A 10 2.41 -3.08 5.58
C GLN A 10 3.68 -3.65 4.98
N PHE A 11 3.86 -3.43 3.69
CA PHE A 11 5.07 -3.76 2.98
C PHE A 11 5.88 -2.49 2.73
N HIS A 12 7.07 -2.41 3.31
CA HIS A 12 8.05 -1.37 3.03
C HIS A 12 8.99 -1.88 1.92
N TYR A 13 8.74 -1.48 0.67
CA TYR A 13 9.65 -1.80 -0.43
C TYR A 13 10.15 -0.50 -1.07
N LEU A 14 11.48 -0.27 -0.99
CA LEU A 14 12.32 0.30 -2.06
C LEU A 14 13.77 0.66 -1.67
N LYS A 15 14.31 0.24 -0.51
CA LYS A 15 15.75 0.48 -0.21
C LYS A 15 16.64 -0.72 0.18
N ALA A 16 16.14 -1.95 0.29
CA ALA A 16 16.96 -3.04 0.87
C ALA A 16 17.02 -4.39 0.12
N TRP A 17 16.39 -4.55 -1.05
CA TRP A 17 16.26 -5.89 -1.67
C TRP A 17 17.18 -6.15 -2.88
N ALA A 18 18.10 -5.23 -3.20
CA ALA A 18 19.05 -5.44 -4.29
C ALA A 18 20.28 -6.31 -3.92
N LEU A 19 20.47 -6.71 -2.65
CA LEU A 19 21.72 -7.34 -2.19
C LEU A 19 21.60 -8.71 -1.50
N LEU A 20 20.41 -9.33 -1.41
CA LEU A 20 20.25 -10.62 -0.71
C LEU A 20 19.38 -11.63 -1.47
N ILE A 21 19.58 -11.75 -2.79
CA ILE A 21 18.93 -12.76 -3.64
C ILE A 21 20.03 -13.68 -4.18
N PRO A 22 20.65 -14.55 -3.38
CA PRO A 22 20.54 -15.96 -3.76
C PRO A 22 20.45 -16.99 -2.60
N THR A 23 20.93 -16.71 -1.39
CA THR A 23 21.16 -17.78 -0.39
C THR A 23 19.95 -18.08 0.50
N SER A 24 19.06 -17.11 0.75
CA SER A 24 17.84 -17.28 1.56
C SER A 24 16.70 -17.98 0.80
N LEU A 25 16.60 -17.80 -0.53
CA LEU A 25 15.60 -18.46 -1.38
C LEU A 25 15.86 -19.96 -1.58
N ILE A 26 17.12 -20.40 -1.54
CA ILE A 26 17.48 -21.82 -1.66
C ILE A 26 17.10 -22.57 -0.37
N LYS A 27 17.25 -21.94 0.79
CA LYS A 27 16.90 -22.54 2.09
C LYS A 27 15.39 -22.67 2.29
N LEU A 28 14.60 -21.72 1.77
CA LEU A 28 13.13 -21.72 1.88
C LEU A 28 12.44 -22.74 0.95
N LYS A 29 13.10 -23.15 -0.14
CA LYS A 29 12.60 -24.16 -1.09
C LYS A 29 12.55 -25.58 -0.51
N ASN A 30 13.39 -25.90 0.47
CA ASN A 30 13.54 -27.28 0.96
C ASN A 30 12.57 -27.66 2.10
N THR A 31 11.74 -26.73 2.59
CA THR A 31 10.94 -26.94 3.82
C THR A 31 9.44 -26.79 3.63
N LEU A 32 8.97 -26.41 2.44
CA LEU A 32 7.54 -26.15 2.18
C LEU A 32 7.10 -26.94 0.95
N ASN A 33 6.00 -27.69 1.07
CA ASN A 33 5.40 -28.45 -0.03
C ASN A 33 5.31 -27.59 -1.30
N PHE A 34 5.79 -28.15 -2.41
CA PHE A 34 6.08 -27.48 -3.69
C PHE A 34 4.89 -26.73 -4.31
N TYR A 35 3.66 -27.02 -3.88
CA TYR A 35 2.43 -26.34 -4.33
C TYR A 35 2.23 -24.96 -3.68
N GLY A 36 2.45 -24.82 -2.37
CA GLY A 36 2.27 -23.53 -1.66
C GLY A 36 3.34 -22.49 -2.01
N LEU A 37 4.57 -22.93 -2.32
CA LEU A 37 5.66 -22.03 -2.75
C LEU A 37 5.38 -21.32 -4.07
N LYS A 38 4.72 -22.00 -5.01
CA LYS A 38 4.37 -21.40 -6.31
C LYS A 38 3.34 -20.29 -6.16
N GLU A 39 2.32 -20.51 -5.34
CA GLU A 39 1.27 -19.52 -5.05
C GLU A 39 1.83 -18.30 -4.33
N ILE A 40 2.68 -18.50 -3.31
CA ILE A 40 3.36 -17.41 -2.60
C ILE A 40 4.26 -16.62 -3.56
N LEU A 41 5.03 -17.30 -4.42
CA LEU A 41 5.90 -16.63 -5.38
C LEU A 41 5.10 -15.82 -6.41
N LEU A 42 3.97 -16.37 -6.88
CA LEU A 42 3.07 -15.67 -7.78
C LEU A 42 2.47 -14.44 -7.11
N PHE A 43 2.02 -14.55 -5.86
CA PHE A 43 1.53 -13.41 -5.07
C PHE A 43 2.58 -12.32 -4.90
N CYS A 44 3.84 -12.66 -4.59
CA CYS A 44 4.90 -11.68 -4.46
C CYS A 44 5.19 -10.95 -5.78
N LYS A 45 5.25 -11.68 -6.91
CA LYS A 45 5.43 -11.10 -8.27
C LYS A 45 4.25 -10.20 -8.65
N THR A 46 3.04 -10.72 -8.40
CA THR A 46 1.79 -10.02 -8.09
C THR A 46 1.94 -8.56 -7.66
N ILE A 47 2.22 -8.46 -6.35
CA ILE A 47 2.34 -7.25 -5.58
C ILE A 47 3.50 -6.38 -6.06
N GLN A 48 4.64 -6.97 -6.44
CA GLN A 48 5.77 -6.20 -6.96
C GLN A 48 5.39 -5.47 -8.25
N SER A 49 4.85 -6.18 -9.24
CA SER A 49 4.44 -5.57 -10.52
C SER A 49 3.39 -4.47 -10.30
N TYR A 50 2.42 -4.70 -9.41
CA TYR A 50 1.43 -3.70 -9.05
C TYR A 50 2.06 -2.45 -8.39
N SER A 51 2.98 -2.66 -7.45
CA SER A 51 3.70 -1.56 -6.76
C SER A 51 4.55 -0.73 -7.71
N GLU A 52 5.22 -1.36 -8.66
CA GLU A 52 6.01 -0.66 -9.69
C GLU A 52 5.14 0.22 -10.58
N GLN A 53 3.95 -0.25 -10.95
CA GLN A 53 2.99 0.55 -11.71
C GLN A 53 2.44 1.72 -10.89
N LEU A 54 2.08 1.49 -9.62
CA LEU A 54 1.65 2.57 -8.73
C LEU A 54 2.74 3.61 -8.49
N SER A 55 4.00 3.21 -8.34
CA SER A 55 5.12 4.15 -8.18
C SER A 55 5.30 5.04 -9.40
N LYS A 56 5.12 4.51 -10.62
CA LYS A 56 5.15 5.32 -11.85
C LYS A 56 4.00 6.33 -11.87
N LEU A 57 2.79 5.89 -11.50
CA LEU A 57 1.62 6.77 -11.45
C LEU A 57 1.79 7.89 -10.39
N ASP A 58 2.23 7.55 -9.18
CA ASP A 58 2.51 8.52 -8.11
C ASP A 58 3.53 9.56 -8.54
N LYS A 59 4.64 9.16 -9.19
CA LYS A 59 5.65 10.09 -9.72
C LYS A 59 5.07 11.04 -10.76
N THR A 60 4.22 10.56 -11.66
CA THR A 60 3.55 11.39 -12.65
C THR A 60 2.62 12.41 -11.98
N ILE A 61 1.78 11.97 -11.03
CA ILE A 61 0.86 12.86 -10.30
C ILE A 61 1.64 13.91 -9.51
N ARG A 62 2.67 13.51 -8.77
CA ARG A 62 3.51 14.43 -8.00
C ARG A 62 4.19 15.47 -8.89
N ARG A 63 4.68 15.06 -10.07
CA ARG A 63 5.26 15.98 -11.05
C ARG A 63 4.23 17.01 -11.51
N MET A 64 3.04 16.56 -11.90
CA MET A 64 1.95 17.45 -12.31
C MET A 64 1.58 18.44 -11.20
N ILE A 65 1.54 17.99 -9.93
CA ILE A 65 1.27 18.87 -8.78
C ILE A 65 2.37 19.92 -8.65
N MET A 66 3.64 19.53 -8.70
CA MET A 66 4.77 20.46 -8.56
C MET A 66 4.84 21.49 -9.69
N GLU A 67 4.55 21.07 -10.93
CA GLU A 67 4.44 21.96 -12.09
C GLU A 67 3.26 22.92 -11.94
N SER A 68 2.09 22.43 -11.51
CA SER A 68 0.91 23.29 -11.32
C SER A 68 1.09 24.37 -10.24
N LEU A 69 2.00 24.12 -9.29
CA LEU A 69 2.36 25.05 -8.22
C LEU A 69 3.54 25.97 -8.58
N GLY A 70 4.20 25.77 -9.72
CA GLY A 70 5.37 26.57 -10.16
C GLY A 70 6.60 26.42 -9.26
N VAL A 71 6.79 25.23 -8.66
CA VAL A 71 7.88 24.94 -7.71
C VAL A 71 8.81 23.84 -8.20
N GLU A 72 8.97 23.72 -9.51
CA GLU A 72 9.76 22.68 -10.19
C GLU A 72 11.23 22.68 -9.76
N LYS A 73 11.75 23.80 -9.23
CA LYS A 73 13.09 23.87 -8.63
C LYS A 73 13.32 22.87 -7.49
N TYR A 74 12.26 22.37 -6.85
CA TYR A 74 12.35 21.35 -5.79
C TYR A 74 11.97 19.94 -6.26
N MET A 75 11.78 19.74 -7.57
CA MET A 75 11.29 18.47 -8.13
C MET A 75 12.17 17.28 -7.70
N ASP A 76 13.48 17.37 -7.86
CA ASP A 76 14.38 16.25 -7.56
C ASP A 76 14.42 15.94 -6.06
N GLU A 77 14.46 16.97 -5.20
CA GLU A 77 14.40 16.80 -3.74
C GLU A 77 13.09 16.13 -3.31
N HIS A 78 11.97 16.59 -3.86
CA HIS A 78 10.65 16.03 -3.58
C HIS A 78 10.52 14.57 -4.08
N MET A 79 11.01 14.26 -5.27
CA MET A 79 10.95 12.90 -5.84
C MET A 79 11.83 11.92 -5.08
N ASN A 80 12.97 12.38 -4.55
CA ASN A 80 13.93 11.56 -3.81
C ASN A 80 13.56 11.38 -2.33
N SER A 81 12.68 12.22 -1.77
CA SER A 81 12.22 12.10 -0.39
C SER A 81 11.05 11.11 -0.22
N ALA A 82 10.48 10.62 -1.31
CA ALA A 82 9.34 9.71 -1.28
C ALA A 82 9.70 8.31 -0.76
N ASN A 83 8.91 7.82 0.19
CA ASN A 83 8.83 6.39 0.53
C ASN A 83 7.51 5.84 -0.02
N TYR A 84 7.51 4.59 -0.50
CA TYR A 84 6.35 3.96 -1.15
C TYR A 84 5.80 2.81 -0.29
N PRO A 85 5.15 3.09 0.85
CA PRO A 85 4.51 2.04 1.62
C PRO A 85 3.30 1.48 0.84
N LEU A 86 3.29 0.17 0.60
CA LEU A 86 2.08 -0.51 0.13
C LEU A 86 1.36 -1.11 1.33
N ARG A 87 0.07 -0.79 1.45
CA ARG A 87 -0.80 -1.35 2.49
C ARG A 87 -1.87 -2.23 1.86
N LEU A 88 -1.88 -3.51 2.25
CA LEU A 88 -2.98 -4.43 1.93
C LEU A 88 -3.88 -4.53 3.17
N ILE A 89 -5.15 -4.21 3.01
CA ILE A 89 -6.14 -4.21 4.09
C ILE A 89 -7.26 -5.18 3.75
N LYS A 90 -7.61 -6.02 4.71
CA LYS A 90 -8.81 -6.87 4.66
C LYS A 90 -9.71 -6.50 5.83
N TYR A 91 -10.92 -6.06 5.54
CA TYR A 91 -11.97 -5.86 6.53
C TYR A 91 -12.81 -7.14 6.66
N LYS A 92 -13.21 -7.47 7.89
CA LYS A 92 -14.14 -8.56 8.16
C LYS A 92 -15.58 -8.09 7.95
N GLU A 93 -16.46 -9.03 7.64
CA GLU A 93 -17.90 -8.76 7.57
C GLU A 93 -18.44 -8.39 8.96
N PRO A 94 -19.36 -7.40 9.05
CA PRO A 94 -20.03 -7.07 10.29
C PRO A 94 -20.71 -8.31 10.90
N GLN A 95 -20.51 -8.55 12.19
CA GLN A 95 -21.11 -9.69 12.91
C GLN A 95 -22.47 -9.35 13.54
N SER A 96 -22.95 -8.12 13.35
CA SER A 96 -24.15 -7.55 13.97
C SER A 96 -24.62 -6.36 13.15
N ASP A 97 -25.88 -5.97 13.31
CA ASP A 97 -26.46 -4.76 12.68
C ASP A 97 -25.88 -3.45 13.23
N GLU A 98 -25.10 -3.51 14.32
CA GLU A 98 -24.34 -2.35 14.81
C GLU A 98 -23.29 -1.91 13.80
N THR A 99 -23.34 -0.62 13.44
CA THR A 99 -22.31 0.02 12.60
C THR A 99 -20.98 0.04 13.35
N LYS A 100 -20.04 -0.82 12.95
CA LYS A 100 -18.66 -0.82 13.44
C LYS A 100 -17.74 -0.24 12.39
N THR A 101 -17.07 0.85 12.73
CA THR A 101 -16.09 1.49 11.84
C THR A 101 -14.84 0.61 11.72
N GLY A 102 -14.48 0.21 10.49
CA GLY A 102 -13.30 -0.62 10.24
C GLY A 102 -11.96 0.10 10.44
N LEU A 103 -11.95 1.43 10.28
CA LEU A 103 -10.79 2.30 10.45
C LEU A 103 -11.25 3.67 10.93
N SER A 104 -10.69 4.15 12.05
CA SER A 104 -11.04 5.47 12.59
C SER A 104 -10.79 6.59 11.58
N ALA A 105 -11.59 7.65 11.66
CA ALA A 105 -11.37 8.87 10.89
C ALA A 105 -9.94 9.39 11.12
N HIS A 106 -9.24 9.66 10.02
CA HIS A 106 -7.85 10.12 10.03
C HIS A 106 -7.54 10.87 8.75
N THR A 107 -6.41 11.59 8.77
CA THR A 107 -5.78 12.13 7.57
C THR A 107 -4.50 11.37 7.30
N ASP A 108 -4.24 11.12 6.02
CA ASP A 108 -2.95 10.58 5.59
C ASP A 108 -1.82 11.60 5.82
N LYS A 109 -0.62 11.08 6.08
CA LYS A 109 0.59 11.92 6.32
C LYS A 109 1.39 12.19 5.05
N ASN A 110 1.13 11.42 4.00
CA ASN A 110 1.77 11.50 2.70
C ASN A 110 1.04 12.51 1.79
N ILE A 111 1.73 12.93 0.73
CA ILE A 111 1.23 13.95 -0.20
C ILE A 111 0.16 13.40 -1.14
N VAL A 112 0.31 12.14 -1.59
CA VAL A 112 -0.65 11.46 -2.45
C VAL A 112 -0.88 10.03 -1.94
N THR A 113 -2.14 9.62 -1.82
CA THR A 113 -2.56 8.24 -1.60
C THR A 113 -3.32 7.75 -2.83
N ILE A 114 -2.92 6.61 -3.38
CA ILE A 114 -3.67 5.93 -4.45
C ILE A 114 -4.40 4.75 -3.80
N LEU A 115 -5.73 4.81 -3.78
CA LEU A 115 -6.58 3.79 -3.16
C LEU A 115 -7.37 3.03 -4.21
N TYR A 116 -7.28 1.70 -4.17
CA TYR A 116 -8.16 0.81 -4.91
C TYR A 116 -9.12 0.13 -3.94
N GLN A 117 -10.42 0.24 -4.20
CA GLN A 117 -11.48 -0.43 -3.45
C GLN A 117 -12.17 -1.44 -4.36
N ASN A 118 -12.58 -2.58 -3.79
CA ASN A 118 -13.42 -3.55 -4.49
C ASN A 118 -14.88 -3.03 -4.58
N GLN A 119 -15.80 -3.88 -5.04
CA GLN A 119 -17.22 -3.56 -5.19
C GLN A 119 -17.97 -3.33 -3.86
N VAL A 120 -17.35 -3.60 -2.72
CA VAL A 120 -17.95 -3.35 -1.40
C VAL A 120 -17.71 -1.88 -1.04
N LYS A 121 -18.78 -1.17 -0.69
CA LYS A 121 -18.72 0.24 -0.28
C LYS A 121 -18.34 0.37 1.19
N GLY A 122 -17.62 1.43 1.55
CA GLY A 122 -17.20 1.67 2.94
C GLY A 122 -16.23 2.83 3.15
N LEU A 123 -15.61 3.35 2.09
CA LEU A 123 -14.88 4.62 2.17
C LEU A 123 -15.86 5.80 2.31
N GLU A 124 -15.61 6.60 3.33
CA GLU A 124 -16.30 7.87 3.60
C GLU A 124 -15.24 8.98 3.71
N ILE A 125 -15.64 10.20 3.32
CA ILE A 125 -14.77 11.37 3.35
C ILE A 125 -15.53 12.47 4.08
N LEU A 126 -14.90 13.04 5.12
CA LEU A 126 -15.43 14.20 5.81
C LEU A 126 -15.40 15.42 4.89
N THR A 127 -16.58 15.94 4.58
CA THR A 127 -16.79 17.13 3.77
C THR A 127 -16.55 18.40 4.57
N LYS A 128 -16.47 19.54 3.88
CA LYS A 128 -16.29 20.87 4.51
C LYS A 128 -17.45 21.24 5.43
N ASP A 129 -18.63 20.69 5.19
CA ASP A 129 -19.84 20.95 5.98
C ASP A 129 -19.94 20.03 7.22
N GLY A 130 -18.92 19.19 7.46
CA GLY A 130 -18.87 18.29 8.60
C GLY A 130 -19.70 17.01 8.44
N GLN A 131 -20.10 16.68 7.21
CA GLN A 131 -20.76 15.42 6.85
C GLN A 131 -19.74 14.40 6.35
#